data_AF-A0A4P7LBI7-F1
#
_entry.id   AF-A0A4P7LBI7-F1
#
_cell.length_a   1.000
_cell.length_b   1.000
_cell.length_c   1.000
_cell.angle_alpha   90.00
_cell.angle_beta   90.00
_cell.angle_gamma   90.00
#
_symmetry.space_group_name_H-M   'P 1'
#
loop_
_entity.id
_entity.type
_entity.pdbx_description
1 polymer ?
#
loop_
_entity_poly.entity_id
_entity_poly.type
_entity_poly.pdbx_seq_one_letter_code
_entity_poly.pdbx_strand_id
1 'polypeptide(L)'
;MEVAQAARTHRSTQPEMGIADMLHRIRAAARTIPAEARRQWPGDANAVTRRLSRLLSLAMRQQSALDIAVILGSAAELRYFPDDAALERCTRMVESHGGKAMRAVVWAVRHRRVRAGVTITRRFIVDAVD
;
A
#
# COMPACT_ATOMS: atom_id res chain seq x y z
N MET A 1 8.88 -48.20 18.63
CA MET A 1 8.59 -47.34 19.79
C MET A 1 9.23 -46.00 19.55
N GLU A 2 8.40 -44.96 19.52
CA GLU A 2 8.68 -43.58 19.09
C GLU A 2 9.81 -42.90 19.86
N VAL A 3 10.68 -42.21 19.13
CA VAL A 3 11.37 -41.01 19.62
C VAL A 3 10.67 -39.81 18.99
N ALA A 4 9.79 -39.20 19.78
CA ALA A 4 9.04 -38.00 19.41
C ALA A 4 10.01 -36.83 19.21
N GLN A 5 10.21 -36.47 17.95
CA GLN A 5 11.02 -35.34 17.54
C GLN A 5 10.23 -34.06 17.80
N ALA A 6 10.59 -33.37 18.89
CA ALA A 6 10.07 -32.05 19.22
C ALA A 6 10.44 -31.06 18.11
N ALA A 7 9.53 -30.89 17.16
CA ALA A 7 9.59 -29.84 16.15
C ALA A 7 9.56 -28.49 16.87
N ARG A 8 10.75 -27.92 17.06
CA ARG A 8 10.94 -26.52 17.45
C ARG A 8 10.29 -25.67 16.37
N THR A 9 9.06 -25.25 16.61
CA THR A 9 8.42 -24.17 15.87
C THR A 9 9.26 -22.91 16.08
N HIS A 10 10.19 -22.66 15.16
CA HIS A 10 10.72 -21.32 14.91
C HIS A 10 9.56 -20.45 14.40
N ARG A 11 8.68 -20.04 15.31
CA ARG A 11 7.82 -18.88 15.10
C ARG A 11 8.78 -17.70 15.03
N SER A 12 9.16 -17.33 13.82
CA SER A 12 9.94 -16.13 13.56
C SER A 12 9.19 -14.96 14.18
N THR A 13 9.61 -14.51 15.35
CA THR A 13 9.13 -13.30 16.01
C THR A 13 9.72 -12.11 15.26
N GLN A 14 9.29 -11.92 14.01
CA GLN A 14 9.50 -10.63 13.38
C GLN A 14 8.71 -9.62 14.21
N PRO A 15 9.34 -8.53 14.68
CA PRO A 15 8.62 -7.51 15.42
C PRO A 15 7.48 -7.00 14.53
N GLU A 16 6.25 -7.06 15.04
CA GLU A 16 5.12 -6.46 14.36
C GLU A 16 5.47 -5.00 14.04
N MET A 17 5.31 -4.62 12.78
CA MET A 17 5.67 -3.27 12.34
C MET A 17 4.85 -2.23 13.10
N GLY A 18 5.54 -1.40 13.87
CA GLY A 18 4.92 -0.32 14.63
C GLY A 18 4.29 0.74 13.72
N ILE A 19 3.32 1.47 14.26
CA ILE A 19 2.67 2.58 13.53
C ILE A 19 3.71 3.65 13.13
N ALA A 20 4.67 3.94 14.01
CA ALA A 20 5.73 4.91 13.73
C ALA A 20 6.61 4.48 12.53
N ASP A 21 7.02 3.21 12.49
CA ASP A 21 7.81 2.65 11.38
C ASP A 21 7.03 2.67 10.08
N MET A 22 5.73 2.32 10.13
CA MET A 22 4.85 2.39 8.98
C MET A 22 4.74 3.83 8.44
N LEU A 23 4.53 4.81 9.32
CA LEU A 23 4.48 6.22 8.93
C LEU A 23 5.81 6.72 8.36
N HIS A 24 6.93 6.26 8.91
CA HIS A 24 8.25 6.59 8.38
C HIS A 24 8.41 6.04 6.94
N ARG A 25 8.08 4.77 6.71
CA ARG A 25 8.12 4.14 5.38
C ARG A 25 7.21 4.85 4.39
N ILE A 26 5.98 5.19 4.78
CA ILE A 26 5.04 5.95 3.94
C ILE A 26 5.64 7.30 3.54
N ARG A 27 6.20 8.05 4.49
CA ARG A 27 6.79 9.37 4.19
C ARG A 27 8.03 9.25 3.30
N ALA A 28 8.85 8.23 3.51
CA ALA A 28 10.00 7.96 2.66
C ALA A 28 9.54 7.64 1.22
N ALA A 29 8.59 6.72 1.06
CA ALA A 29 8.05 6.35 -0.24
C ALA A 29 7.34 7.52 -0.95
N ALA A 30 6.57 8.34 -0.23
CA ALA A 30 5.93 9.52 -0.78
C ALA A 30 6.94 10.54 -1.36
N ARG A 31 8.16 10.61 -0.80
CA ARG A 31 9.23 11.47 -1.34
C ARG A 31 9.90 10.86 -2.57
N THR A 32 10.07 9.53 -2.61
CA THR A 32 10.78 8.86 -3.72
C THR A 32 9.90 8.66 -4.94
N ILE A 33 8.62 8.31 -4.78
CA ILE A 33 7.70 7.99 -5.87
C ILE A 33 7.67 9.08 -6.96
N PRO A 34 7.50 10.39 -6.65
CA PRO A 34 7.49 11.42 -7.68
C PRO A 34 8.85 11.63 -8.36
N ALA A 35 9.96 11.39 -7.65
CA ALA A 35 11.29 11.48 -8.22
C ALA A 35 11.56 10.33 -9.19
N GLU A 36 11.22 9.10 -8.79
CA GLU A 36 11.34 7.91 -9.65
C GLU A 36 10.42 7.98 -10.87
N ALA A 37 9.17 8.41 -10.68
CA ALA A 37 8.21 8.59 -11.76
C ALA A 37 8.73 9.55 -12.84
N ARG A 38 9.28 10.71 -12.43
CA ARG A 38 9.84 11.71 -13.36
C ARG A 38 11.11 11.23 -14.06
N ARG A 39 11.93 10.40 -13.39
CA ARG A 39 13.10 9.77 -14.02
C ARG A 39 12.70 8.72 -15.05
N GLN A 40 11.65 7.95 -14.76
CA GLN A 40 11.18 6.89 -15.64
C GLN A 40 10.40 7.42 -16.85
N TRP A 41 9.60 8.48 -16.65
CA TRP A 41 8.81 9.14 -17.70
C TRP A 41 9.00 10.66 -17.68
N PRO A 42 10.13 11.17 -18.20
CA PRO A 42 10.38 12.61 -18.26
C PRO A 42 9.31 13.32 -19.11
N GLY A 43 8.78 14.44 -18.60
CA GLY A 43 7.78 15.26 -19.32
C GLY A 43 6.35 14.70 -19.32
N ASP A 44 6.11 13.52 -18.77
CA ASP A 44 4.76 12.94 -18.69
C ASP A 44 3.99 13.50 -17.49
N ALA A 45 2.90 14.24 -17.78
CA ALA A 45 2.01 14.79 -16.76
C ALA A 45 1.36 13.70 -15.87
N ASN A 46 1.29 12.46 -16.35
CA ASN A 46 0.71 11.30 -15.67
C ASN A 46 1.77 10.33 -15.11
N ALA A 47 3.04 10.73 -15.05
CA ALA A 47 4.11 9.85 -14.58
C ALA A 47 3.84 9.28 -13.16
N VAL A 48 3.34 10.12 -12.25
CA VAL A 48 3.06 9.73 -10.87
C VAL A 48 1.90 8.74 -10.79
N THR A 49 0.80 8.99 -11.51
CA THR A 49 -0.36 8.09 -11.52
C THR A 49 0.03 6.74 -12.12
N ARG A 50 0.77 6.71 -13.24
CA ARG A 50 1.29 5.46 -13.82
C ARG A 50 2.18 4.68 -12.85
N ARG A 51 3.08 5.37 -12.15
CA ARG A 51 3.95 4.73 -11.15
C ARG A 51 3.13 4.11 -10.02
N LEU A 52 2.15 4.84 -9.48
CA LEU A 52 1.27 4.39 -8.40
C LEU A 52 0.42 3.19 -8.84
N SER A 53 -0.20 3.25 -10.02
CA SER A 53 -0.95 2.14 -10.60
C SER A 53 -0.08 0.88 -10.71
N ARG A 54 1.11 1.01 -11.31
CA ARG A 54 2.04 -0.12 -11.50
C ARG A 54 2.48 -0.74 -10.17
N LEU A 55 2.85 0.09 -9.19
CA LEU A 55 3.26 -0.37 -7.87
C LEU A 55 2.12 -1.09 -7.16
N LEU A 56 0.91 -0.53 -7.19
CA LEU A 56 -0.23 -1.12 -6.50
C LEU A 56 -0.68 -2.43 -7.16
N SER A 57 -0.74 -2.49 -8.50
CA SER A 57 -0.98 -3.74 -9.23
C SER A 57 0.04 -4.82 -8.89
N LEU A 58 1.32 -4.47 -8.79
CA LEU A 58 2.38 -5.41 -8.42
C LEU A 58 2.20 -5.94 -6.98
N ALA A 59 1.95 -5.04 -6.03
CA ALA A 59 1.71 -5.41 -4.63
C ALA A 59 0.48 -6.30 -4.48
N MET A 60 -0.57 -6.05 -5.27
CA MET A 60 -1.76 -6.90 -5.32
C MET A 60 -1.46 -8.29 -5.90
N ARG A 61 -0.71 -8.38 -7.00
CA ARG A 61 -0.27 -9.67 -7.57
C ARG A 61 0.55 -10.50 -6.58
N GLN A 62 1.38 -9.82 -5.79
CA GLN A 62 2.23 -10.45 -4.78
C GLN A 62 1.51 -10.69 -3.44
N GLN A 63 0.26 -10.27 -3.32
CA GLN A 63 -0.51 -10.33 -2.07
C GLN A 63 0.19 -9.66 -0.87
N SER A 64 0.99 -8.63 -1.12
CA SER A 64 1.78 -7.94 -0.09
C SER A 64 0.94 -6.88 0.62
N ALA A 65 0.37 -7.22 1.78
CA ALA A 65 -0.40 -6.28 2.60
C ALA A 65 0.44 -5.07 3.05
N LEU A 66 1.73 -5.28 3.31
CA LEU A 66 2.66 -4.22 3.66
C LEU A 66 2.82 -3.22 2.50
N ASP A 67 3.14 -3.70 1.31
CA ASP A 67 3.37 -2.82 0.16
C ASP A 67 2.08 -2.10 -0.22
N ILE A 68 0.93 -2.79 -0.17
CA ILE A 68 -0.38 -2.17 -0.37
C ILE A 68 -0.58 -1.00 0.60
N ALA A 69 -0.35 -1.20 1.91
CA ALA A 69 -0.52 -0.15 2.90
C ALA A 69 0.46 1.02 2.68
N VAL A 70 1.73 0.75 2.37
CA VAL A 70 2.73 1.78 2.11
C VAL A 70 2.37 2.57 0.86
N ILE A 71 1.98 1.92 -0.24
CA ILE A 71 1.62 2.57 -1.50
C ILE A 71 0.36 3.43 -1.32
N LEU A 72 -0.69 2.90 -0.68
CA LEU A 72 -1.92 3.66 -0.42
C LEU A 72 -1.67 4.86 0.49
N GLY A 73 -0.90 4.69 1.56
CA GLY A 73 -0.52 5.78 2.45
C GLY A 73 0.28 6.85 1.72
N SER A 74 1.24 6.45 0.90
CA SER A 74 2.08 7.38 0.13
C SER A 74 1.28 8.14 -0.92
N ALA A 75 0.37 7.45 -1.62
CA ALA A 75 -0.55 8.07 -2.56
C ALA A 75 -1.42 9.13 -1.86
N ALA A 76 -1.97 8.82 -0.68
CA ALA A 76 -2.80 9.75 0.07
C ALA A 76 -2.03 10.99 0.57
N GLU A 77 -0.77 10.84 0.98
CA GLU A 77 0.13 11.98 1.28
C GLU A 77 0.34 12.87 0.05
N LEU A 78 0.42 12.27 -1.14
CA LEU A 78 0.54 12.96 -2.43
C LEU A 78 -0.80 13.43 -3.02
N ARG A 79 -1.93 13.27 -2.29
CA ARG A 79 -3.29 13.59 -2.75
C ARG A 79 -3.75 12.80 -4.00
N TYR A 80 -3.17 11.62 -4.22
CA TYR A 80 -3.63 10.64 -5.18
C TYR A 80 -4.44 9.55 -4.49
N PHE A 81 -5.55 9.14 -5.08
CA PHE A 81 -6.39 8.07 -4.56
C PHE A 81 -6.69 7.05 -5.64
N PRO A 82 -6.67 5.75 -5.33
CA PRO A 82 -7.12 4.74 -6.27
C PRO A 82 -8.63 4.87 -6.51
N ASP A 83 -9.10 4.26 -7.59
CA ASP A 83 -10.52 4.03 -7.80
C ASP A 83 -11.17 3.20 -6.67
N ASP A 84 -12.50 3.28 -6.57
CA ASP A 84 -13.29 2.60 -5.53
C ASP A 84 -13.07 1.09 -5.52
N ALA A 85 -13.04 0.46 -6.69
CA ALA A 85 -12.91 -0.98 -6.82
C ALA A 85 -11.52 -1.46 -6.37
N ALA A 86 -10.47 -0.73 -6.76
CA ALA A 86 -9.10 -0.98 -6.34
C ALA A 86 -8.92 -0.78 -4.84
N LEU A 87 -9.51 0.29 -4.27
CA LEU A 87 -9.46 0.54 -2.83
C LEU A 87 -10.13 -0.57 -2.03
N GLU A 88 -11.29 -1.05 -2.50
CA GLU A 88 -12.02 -2.15 -1.86
C GLU A 88 -11.24 -3.47 -1.92
N ARG A 89 -10.66 -3.82 -3.07
CA ARG A 89 -9.78 -4.99 -3.19
C ARG A 89 -8.58 -4.91 -2.24
N CYS A 90 -7.88 -3.77 -2.24
CA CYS A 90 -6.74 -3.56 -1.35
C CYS A 90 -7.13 -3.67 0.13
N THR A 91 -8.30 -3.16 0.49
CA THR A 91 -8.79 -3.23 1.87
C THR A 91 -8.99 -4.66 2.31
N ARG A 92 -9.70 -5.48 1.51
CA ARG A 92 -9.90 -6.90 1.80
C ARG A 92 -8.58 -7.64 1.95
N MET A 93 -7.60 -7.36 1.08
CA MET A 93 -6.27 -7.98 1.16
C MET A 93 -5.52 -7.63 2.45
N VAL A 94 -5.55 -6.36 2.86
CA VAL A 94 -4.94 -5.89 4.11
C VAL A 94 -5.70 -6.37 5.35
N GLU A 95 -7.01 -6.55 5.27
CA GLU A 95 -7.79 -7.16 6.34
C GLU A 95 -7.39 -8.62 6.55
N SER A 96 -7.29 -9.40 5.46
CA SER A 96 -6.93 -10.82 5.52
C SER A 96 -5.48 -11.08 5.95
N HIS A 97 -4.52 -10.28 5.48
CA HIS A 97 -3.09 -10.58 5.64
C HIS A 97 -2.30 -9.53 6.44
N GLY A 98 -2.90 -8.38 6.75
CA GLY A 98 -2.22 -7.24 7.36
C GLY A 98 -2.39 -7.15 8.87
N GLY A 99 -1.35 -6.63 9.54
CA GLY A 99 -1.39 -6.29 10.96
C GLY A 99 -2.16 -4.99 11.26
N LYS A 100 -2.34 -4.68 12.56
CA LYS A 100 -3.11 -3.52 13.03
C LYS A 100 -2.66 -2.19 12.41
N ALA A 101 -1.35 -1.98 12.26
CA ALA A 101 -0.81 -0.76 11.67
C ALA A 101 -1.22 -0.58 10.19
N MET A 102 -1.22 -1.67 9.39
CA MET A 102 -1.61 -1.64 7.98
C MET A 102 -3.10 -1.32 7.84
N ARG A 103 -3.94 -1.98 8.65
CA ARG A 103 -5.40 -1.72 8.68
C ARG A 103 -5.70 -0.26 9.07
N ALA A 104 -4.97 0.28 10.06
CA ALA A 104 -5.12 1.68 10.45
C ALA A 104 -4.76 2.66 9.32
N VAL A 105 -3.73 2.34 8.52
CA VAL A 105 -3.37 3.14 7.33
C VAL A 105 -4.49 3.11 6.30
N VAL A 106 -5.01 1.92 5.95
CA VAL A 106 -6.11 1.80 4.97
C VAL A 106 -7.36 2.56 5.44
N TRP A 107 -7.70 2.47 6.73
CA TRP A 107 -8.78 3.25 7.32
C TRP A 107 -8.54 4.76 7.17
N ALA A 108 -7.33 5.24 7.49
CA ALA A 108 -6.98 6.65 7.36
C ALA A 108 -7.04 7.14 5.91
N VAL A 109 -6.63 6.31 4.94
CA VAL A 109 -6.72 6.60 3.51
C VAL A 109 -8.18 6.74 3.07
N ARG A 110 -9.05 5.80 3.46
CA ARG A 110 -10.50 5.87 3.19
C ARG A 110 -11.10 7.15 3.76
N HIS A 111 -10.79 7.47 5.02
CA HIS A 111 -11.30 8.66 5.68
C HIS A 111 -10.82 9.96 5.01
N ARG A 112 -9.52 10.04 4.65
CA ARG A 112 -8.97 11.20 3.93
C ARG A 112 -9.61 11.38 2.56
N ARG A 113 -9.89 10.28 1.85
CA ARG A 113 -10.54 10.32 0.54
C ARG A 113 -11.94 10.93 0.63
N VAL A 114 -12.75 10.46 1.58
CA VAL A 114 -14.10 11.00 1.84
C VAL A 114 -14.02 12.50 2.18
N ARG A 115 -13.08 12.90 3.03
CA ARG A 115 -12.90 14.31 3.42
C ARG A 115 -12.34 15.21 2.33
N ALA A 116 -11.60 14.67 1.36
CA ALA A 116 -10.95 15.46 0.32
C ALA A 116 -11.93 15.94 -0.78
N GLY A 117 -13.16 15.41 -0.81
CA GLY A 117 -14.18 15.80 -1.78
C GLY A 117 -13.80 15.48 -3.23
N VAL A 118 -14.69 15.80 -4.18
CA VAL A 118 -14.51 15.49 -5.61
C VAL A 118 -13.51 16.42 -6.30
N THR A 119 -13.27 17.62 -5.75
CA THR A 119 -12.69 18.74 -6.50
C THR A 119 -11.15 18.82 -6.43
N ILE A 120 -10.48 18.13 -5.50
CA ILE A 120 -9.03 18.31 -5.25
C ILE A 120 -8.22 17.01 -5.39
N THR A 121 -8.88 15.86 -5.56
CA THR A 121 -8.20 14.56 -5.58
C THR A 121 -7.89 14.07 -6.99
N ARG A 122 -6.63 13.70 -7.24
CA ARG A 122 -6.26 13.00 -8.47
C ARG A 122 -6.54 11.51 -8.32
N ARG A 123 -7.32 10.93 -9.23
CA ARG A 123 -7.65 9.50 -9.23
C ARG A 123 -6.68 8.73 -10.12
N PHE A 124 -6.29 7.52 -9.73
CA PHE A 124 -5.58 6.58 -10.59
C PHE A 124 -6.30 5.25 -10.65
N ILE A 125 -6.22 4.59 -11.81
CA ILE A 125 -6.91 3.33 -12.10
C ILE A 125 -5.93 2.18 -11.88
N VAL A 126 -6.40 1.11 -11.27
CA VAL A 126 -5.62 -0.12 -11.10
C VAL A 126 -6.36 -1.25 -11.81
N ASP A 127 -5.78 -1.72 -12.91
CA ASP A 127 -6.32 -2.84 -13.66
C ASP A 127 -6.48 -4.06 -12.74
N ALA A 128 -7.57 -4.81 -12.97
CA ALA A 128 -7.81 -6.04 -12.24
C ALA A 128 -6.62 -6.98 -12.43
N VAL A 129 -6.17 -7.57 -11.33
CA VAL A 129 -5.27 -8.70 -11.39
C VAL A 129 -6.16 -9.89 -11.74
N ASP A 130 -6.07 -10.36 -12.98
CA ASP A 130 -6.65 -11.64 -13.42
C ASP A 130 -6.04 -12.82 -12.65
#